data_AF-A0A4Y2AES8-F1
#
_entry.id   AF-A0A4Y2AES8-F1
#
_cell.length_a   1.000
_cell.length_b   1.000
_cell.length_c   1.000
_cell.angle_alpha   90.00
_cell.angle_beta   90.00
_cell.angle_gamma   90.00
#
_symmetry.space_group_name_H-M   'P 1'
#
loop_
_entity.id
_entity.type
_entity.pdbx_description
1 polymer ?
#
loop_
_entity_poly.entity_id
_entity_poly.type
_entity_poly.pdbx_seq_one_letter_code
_entity_poly.pdbx_strand_id
1 'polypeptide(L)'
;MVNWVEEILETVDNQPERRPRAIASDQGADHMTAWHVWYEECLQHYYLQRVQALNETDFPQRVTSSYWFLRHCILQPQFATSADVRKKRQESSNVFAIQSVAGVAFVLQLVVALENLL
;
A
#
# COMPACT_ATOMS: atom_id res chain seq x y z
N MET A 1 -2.34 34.35 -21.44
CA MET A 1 -2.18 32.89 -21.55
C MET A 1 -2.31 32.37 -20.14
N VAL A 2 -3.38 31.63 -19.82
CA VAL A 2 -3.63 31.15 -18.44
C VAL A 2 -2.63 30.06 -18.13
N ASN A 3 -1.87 30.20 -17.04
CA ASN A 3 -0.95 29.17 -16.57
C ASN A 3 -1.65 28.31 -15.52
N TRP A 4 -2.37 27.30 -15.99
CA TRP A 4 -3.14 26.40 -15.13
C TRP A 4 -2.27 25.73 -14.06
N VAL A 5 -0.99 25.49 -14.32
CA VAL A 5 -0.10 24.86 -13.35
C VAL A 5 0.07 25.73 -12.11
N GLU A 6 0.39 27.01 -12.30
CA GLU A 6 0.57 27.96 -11.18
C GLU A 6 -0.73 28.17 -10.41
N GLU A 7 -1.87 28.31 -11.10
CA GLU A 7 -3.18 28.49 -10.44
C GLU A 7 -3.61 27.25 -9.65
N ILE A 8 -3.33 26.04 -10.14
CA ILE A 8 -3.59 24.79 -9.42
C ILE A 8 -2.73 24.71 -8.17
N LEU A 9 -1.42 25.00 -8.29
CA LEU A 9 -0.49 24.97 -7.17
C LEU A 9 -0.87 25.99 -6.10
N GLU A 10 -1.19 27.22 -6.48
CA GLU A 10 -1.64 28.26 -5.55
C GLU A 10 -2.93 27.84 -4.82
N THR A 11 -3.84 27.17 -5.51
CA THR A 11 -5.08 26.69 -4.89
C THR A 11 -4.82 25.54 -3.91
N VAL A 12 -3.89 24.64 -4.22
CA VAL A 12 -3.50 23.54 -3.31
C VAL A 12 -2.78 24.09 -2.08
N ASP A 13 -1.92 25.08 -2.23
CA ASP A 13 -1.24 25.73 -1.09
C ASP A 13 -2.22 26.43 -0.16
N ASN A 14 -3.25 27.08 -0.72
CA ASN A 14 -4.29 27.75 0.07
C ASN A 14 -5.33 26.78 0.67
N GLN A 15 -5.58 25.65 0.00
CA GLN A 15 -6.64 24.68 0.35
C GLN A 15 -6.17 23.23 0.09
N PRO A 16 -5.27 22.68 0.91
CA PRO A 16 -4.67 21.38 0.65
C PRO A 16 -5.72 20.26 0.58
N GLU A 17 -6.73 20.27 1.44
CA GLU A 17 -7.76 19.23 1.53
C GLU A 17 -8.65 19.07 0.27
N ARG A 18 -8.59 19.99 -0.69
CA ARG A 18 -9.34 19.88 -1.93
C ARG A 18 -8.88 18.68 -2.77
N ARG A 19 -9.73 18.29 -3.72
CA ARG A 19 -9.43 17.19 -4.66
C ARG A 19 -9.05 17.75 -6.04
N PRO A 20 -8.20 17.06 -6.81
CA PRO A 20 -7.77 17.51 -8.15
C PRO A 20 -8.92 17.85 -9.08
N ARG A 21 -9.96 17.02 -9.06
CA ARG A 21 -11.15 17.22 -9.89
C ARG A 21 -11.97 18.46 -9.49
N ALA A 22 -11.98 18.81 -8.20
CA ALA A 22 -12.71 19.98 -7.72
C ALA A 22 -11.95 21.26 -8.13
N ILE A 23 -10.63 21.28 -7.97
CA ILE A 23 -9.78 22.41 -8.40
C ILE A 23 -9.91 22.62 -9.92
N ALA A 24 -9.82 21.54 -10.70
CA ALA A 24 -9.99 21.60 -12.16
C ALA A 24 -11.36 22.17 -12.57
N SER A 25 -12.43 21.71 -11.92
CA SER A 25 -13.79 22.18 -12.21
C SER A 25 -13.98 23.67 -11.93
N ASP A 26 -13.40 24.19 -10.85
CA ASP A 26 -13.54 25.59 -10.45
C ASP A 26 -12.75 26.53 -11.35
N GLN A 27 -11.59 26.07 -11.82
CA GLN A 27 -10.72 26.83 -12.70
C GLN A 27 -11.11 26.66 -14.19
N GLY A 28 -11.93 25.66 -14.52
CA GLY A 28 -12.28 25.35 -15.92
C GLY A 28 -11.16 24.64 -16.68
N ALA A 29 -10.20 24.05 -15.96
CA ALA A 29 -9.15 23.22 -16.52
C ALA A 29 -9.64 21.78 -16.74
N ASP A 30 -9.01 21.05 -17.67
CA ASP A 30 -9.27 19.61 -17.77
C ASP A 30 -8.74 18.88 -16.53
N HIS A 31 -9.51 17.91 -16.07
CA HIS A 31 -9.17 17.15 -14.88
C HIS A 31 -7.86 16.36 -15.01
N MET A 32 -7.45 16.00 -16.24
CA MET A 32 -6.15 15.32 -16.45
C MET A 32 -4.99 16.28 -16.26
N THR A 33 -5.13 17.55 -16.65
CA THR A 33 -4.11 18.59 -16.39
C THR A 33 -3.90 18.75 -14.90
N ALA A 34 -4.99 18.90 -14.13
CA ALA A 34 -4.90 18.99 -12.68
C ALA A 34 -4.33 17.71 -12.04
N TRP A 35 -4.68 16.54 -12.56
CA TRP A 35 -4.12 15.27 -12.08
C TRP A 35 -2.62 15.15 -12.36
N HIS A 36 -2.14 15.54 -13.54
CA HIS A 36 -0.71 15.51 -13.89
C HIS A 36 0.10 16.42 -12.97
N VAL A 37 -0.32 17.67 -12.78
CA VAL A 37 0.33 18.59 -11.84
C VAL A 37 0.38 17.99 -10.44
N TRP A 38 -0.74 17.44 -9.97
CA TRP A 38 -0.82 16.80 -8.65
C TRP A 38 0.14 15.61 -8.49
N TYR A 39 0.32 14.84 -9.55
CA TYR A 39 1.17 13.66 -9.56
C TYR A 39 2.65 14.03 -9.65
N GLU A 40 3.01 14.94 -10.56
CA GLU A 40 4.39 15.40 -10.79
C GLU A 40 4.94 16.14 -9.56
N GLU A 41 4.10 16.96 -8.94
CA GLU A 41 4.47 17.77 -7.76
C GLU A 41 4.29 17.00 -6.44
N CYS A 42 4.01 15.69 -6.51
CA CYS A 42 3.85 14.80 -5.35
C CYS A 42 2.82 15.28 -4.30
N LEU A 43 1.79 16.02 -4.72
CA LEU A 43 0.81 16.65 -3.81
C LEU A 43 -0.20 15.67 -3.21
N GLN A 44 0.01 14.36 -3.38
CA GLN A 44 -0.93 13.33 -2.92
C GLN A 44 -1.10 13.40 -1.41
N HIS A 45 -2.35 13.64 -1.01
CA HIS A 45 -2.71 13.62 0.40
C HIS A 45 -2.55 12.22 0.95
N TYR A 46 -1.64 12.05 1.90
CA TYR A 46 -1.57 10.84 2.69
C TYR A 46 -2.75 10.85 3.66
N TYR A 47 -3.86 10.26 3.25
CA TYR A 47 -4.97 10.01 4.16
C TYR A 47 -4.51 8.98 5.18
N LEU A 48 -4.52 9.36 6.47
CA LEU A 48 -4.40 8.40 7.55
C LEU A 48 -5.53 7.38 7.39
N GLN A 49 -5.18 6.20 6.89
CA GLN A 49 -6.12 5.09 6.83
C GLN A 49 -6.47 4.72 8.27
N ARG A 50 -7.75 4.81 8.61
CA ARG A 50 -8.25 4.25 9.86
C ARG A 50 -8.16 2.73 9.72
N VAL A 51 -7.01 2.17 10.09
CA VAL A 51 -6.90 0.74 10.32
C VAL A 51 -7.77 0.43 11.52
N GLN A 52 -8.61 -0.61 11.41
CA GLN A 52 -9.39 -1.08 12.54
C GLN A 52 -8.42 -1.29 13.72
N ALA A 53 -8.70 -0.64 14.85
CA ALA A 53 -7.89 -0.78 16.05
C ALA A 53 -7.82 -2.26 16.43
N LEU A 54 -6.62 -2.74 16.66
CA LEU A 54 -6.40 -4.12 17.08
C LEU A 54 -6.77 -4.23 18.55
N ASN A 55 -7.86 -4.92 18.85
CA ASN A 55 -8.29 -5.14 20.22
C ASN A 55 -7.57 -6.35 20.81
N GLU A 56 -7.40 -6.38 22.13
CA GLU A 56 -6.79 -7.52 22.82
C GLU A 56 -7.52 -8.83 22.56
N THR A 57 -8.84 -8.75 22.36
CA THR A 57 -9.72 -9.88 22.01
C THR A 57 -9.38 -10.51 20.66
N ASP A 58 -8.72 -9.78 19.76
CA ASP A 58 -8.41 -10.24 18.41
C ASP A 58 -7.10 -11.05 18.38
N PHE A 59 -6.23 -10.89 19.38
CA PHE A 59 -4.91 -11.55 19.40
C PHE A 59 -5.00 -13.07 19.35
N PRO A 60 -5.83 -13.77 20.16
CA PRO A 60 -5.87 -15.23 20.14
C PRO A 60 -6.27 -15.77 18.76
N GLN A 61 -7.28 -15.17 18.13
CA GLN A 61 -7.77 -15.59 16.82
C GLN A 61 -6.72 -15.38 15.72
N ARG A 62 -6.02 -14.24 15.76
CA ARG A 62 -4.94 -13.95 14.82
C ARG A 62 -3.76 -14.89 14.99
N VAL A 63 -3.37 -15.20 16.23
CA VAL A 63 -2.33 -16.19 16.52
C VAL A 63 -2.72 -17.56 15.96
N THR A 64 -3.93 -18.04 16.25
CA THR A 64 -4.42 -19.31 15.70
C THR A 64 -4.44 -19.31 14.17
N SER A 65 -4.91 -18.24 13.55
CA SER A 65 -4.92 -18.10 12.10
C SER A 65 -3.50 -18.11 11.51
N SER A 66 -2.56 -17.41 12.13
CA SER A 66 -1.16 -17.39 11.71
C SER A 66 -0.51 -18.77 11.83
N TYR A 67 -0.74 -19.48 12.94
CA TYR A 67 -0.26 -20.85 13.11
C TYR A 67 -0.85 -21.79 12.07
N TRP A 68 -2.15 -21.69 11.80
CA TRP A 68 -2.82 -22.47 10.76
C TRP A 68 -2.20 -22.19 9.39
N PHE A 69 -2.02 -20.93 9.02
CA PHE A 69 -1.43 -20.53 7.75
C PHE A 69 0.02 -21.03 7.61
N LEU A 70 0.84 -20.83 8.63
CA LEU A 70 2.23 -21.30 8.65
C LEU A 70 2.32 -22.82 8.48
N ARG A 71 1.46 -23.57 9.18
CA ARG A 71 1.39 -25.02 9.05
C ARG A 71 1.11 -25.45 7.62
N HIS A 72 0.20 -24.77 6.93
CA HIS A 72 -0.09 -25.08 5.52
C HIS A 72 1.04 -24.70 4.59
N CYS A 73 1.74 -23.59 4.83
CA CYS A 73 2.95 -23.26 4.07
C CYS A 73 4.06 -24.31 4.22
N ILE A 74 4.23 -24.90 5.40
CA ILE A 74 5.23 -25.97 5.64
C ILE A 74 4.81 -27.26 4.93
N LEU A 75 3.55 -27.66 5.05
CA LEU A 75 3.03 -28.90 4.46
C LEU A 75 2.91 -28.80 2.92
N GLN A 76 2.70 -27.60 2.41
CA GLN A 76 2.50 -27.31 1.00
C GLN A 76 3.26 -26.04 0.62
N PRO A 77 4.51 -26.16 0.11
CA PRO A 77 5.35 -25.00 -0.23
C PRO A 77 4.72 -24.02 -1.24
N GLN A 78 3.77 -24.49 -2.05
CA GLN A 78 3.02 -23.69 -3.02
C GLN A 78 1.79 -22.97 -2.44
N PHE A 79 1.46 -23.19 -1.16
CA PHE A 79 0.22 -22.71 -0.55
C PHE A 79 0.08 -21.18 -0.64
N ALA A 80 1.11 -20.43 -0.20
CA ALA A 80 1.10 -18.97 -0.25
C ALA A 80 1.01 -18.41 -1.67
N THR A 81 1.73 -19.04 -2.62
CA THR A 81 1.73 -18.63 -4.04
C THR A 81 0.39 -18.91 -4.72
N SER A 82 -0.28 -20.00 -4.34
CA SER A 82 -1.59 -20.37 -4.88
C SER A 82 -2.76 -19.58 -4.27
N ALA A 83 -2.58 -19.06 -3.04
CA ALA A 83 -3.56 -18.24 -2.34
C ALA A 83 -3.61 -16.78 -2.83
N ASP A 84 -2.63 -16.35 -3.62
CA ASP A 84 -2.59 -15.02 -4.23
C ASP A 84 -3.62 -14.90 -5.37
N VAL A 85 -4.89 -14.78 -4.99
CA VAL A 85 -6.00 -14.45 -5.90
C VAL A 85 -6.08 -12.92 -6.04
N ARG A 86 -5.00 -12.31 -6.54
CA ARG A 86 -5.02 -10.98 -7.14
C ARG A 86 -4.29 -10.96 -8.49
N LYS A 87 -4.57 -11.96 -9.33
CA LYS A 87 -4.34 -11.85 -10.79
C LYS A 87 -5.31 -10.85 -11.43
N LYS A 88 -5.14 -9.55 -11.17
CA LYS A 88 -5.69 -8.47 -12.03
C LYS A 88 -4.88 -7.17 -11.89
N ARG A 89 -3.53 -7.19 -11.97
CA ARG A 89 -2.75 -5.99 -12.37
C ARG A 89 -1.24 -6.23 -12.57
N GLN A 90 -0.81 -7.20 -13.37
CA GLN A 90 0.63 -7.25 -13.69
C GLN A 90 0.89 -7.80 -15.11
N GLU A 91 0.52 -7.02 -16.10
CA GLU A 91 1.26 -6.98 -17.36
C GLU A 91 1.91 -5.61 -17.48
N SER A 92 2.98 -5.43 -16.71
CA SER A 92 4.10 -4.52 -16.94
C SER A 92 4.85 -4.34 -15.64
N SER A 93 6.00 -5.02 -15.52
CA SER A 93 7.21 -4.61 -14.79
C SER A 93 7.93 -5.84 -14.21
N ASN A 94 8.86 -6.35 -15.01
CA ASN A 94 9.88 -7.35 -14.67
C ASN A 94 10.90 -6.83 -13.64
N VAL A 95 10.47 -6.41 -12.44
CA VAL A 95 11.42 -5.87 -11.42
C VAL A 95 11.26 -6.49 -10.02
N PHE A 96 10.14 -7.13 -9.69
CA PHE A 96 9.90 -7.58 -8.30
C PHE A 96 10.24 -9.06 -7.98
N ALA A 97 10.88 -9.79 -8.89
CA ALA A 97 11.11 -11.23 -8.71
C ALA A 97 12.25 -11.61 -7.74
N ILE A 98 12.94 -10.68 -7.07
CA ILE A 98 14.11 -11.01 -6.23
C ILE A 98 13.86 -10.90 -4.71
N GLN A 99 12.76 -10.31 -4.24
CA GLN A 99 12.58 -10.06 -2.79
C GLN A 99 11.84 -11.14 -1.99
N SER A 100 11.34 -12.20 -2.62
CA SER A 100 10.50 -13.20 -1.91
C SER A 100 11.30 -14.21 -1.05
N VAL A 101 12.55 -14.50 -1.40
CA VAL A 101 13.31 -15.57 -0.71
C VAL A 101 13.99 -15.07 0.58
N ALA A 102 14.38 -13.80 0.66
CA ALA A 102 15.06 -13.24 1.82
C ALA A 102 14.12 -13.04 3.03
N GLY A 103 12.84 -12.72 2.78
CA GLY A 103 11.87 -12.46 3.85
C GLY A 103 11.53 -13.70 4.68
N VAL A 104 11.45 -14.87 4.04
CA VAL A 104 11.11 -16.13 4.74
C VAL A 104 12.26 -16.61 5.62
N ALA A 105 13.52 -16.43 5.17
CA ALA A 105 14.70 -16.77 5.96
C ALA A 105 14.84 -15.89 7.22
N PHE A 106 14.52 -14.59 7.11
CA PHE A 106 14.60 -13.67 8.24
C PHE A 106 13.55 -13.96 9.33
N VAL A 107 12.33 -14.34 8.94
CA VAL A 107 11.27 -14.72 9.88
C VAL A 107 11.62 -16.02 10.61
N LEU A 108 12.20 -17.01 9.91
CA LEU A 108 12.70 -18.24 10.54
C LEU A 108 13.84 -17.98 11.53
N GLN A 109 14.79 -17.09 11.20
CA GLN A 109 15.87 -16.71 12.11
C GLN A 109 15.37 -15.98 13.35
N LEU A 110 14.35 -15.13 13.24
CA LEU A 110 13.76 -14.43 14.38
C LEU A 110 13.02 -15.39 15.33
N VAL A 111 12.30 -16.37 14.78
CA VAL A 111 11.58 -17.39 15.57
C VAL A 111 12.57 -18.28 16.33
N VAL A 112 13.65 -18.74 15.67
CA VAL A 112 14.70 -19.54 16.33
C VAL A 112 15.46 -18.73 17.39
N ALA A 113 15.69 -17.43 17.17
CA ALA A 113 16.34 -16.57 18.17
C ALA A 113 15.47 -16.33 19.41
N LEU A 114 14.15 -16.26 19.26
CA LEU A 114 13.20 -16.09 20.36
C LEU A 114 13.02 -17.37 21.20
N GLU A 115 13.13 -18.56 20.60
CA GLU A 115 13.08 -19.82 21.34
C GLU A 115 14.33 -20.11 22.19
N ASN A 116 15.48 -19.50 21.89
CA ASN A 116 16.72 -19.67 22.65
C ASN A 116 16.89 -18.66 23.80
N LEU A 117 15.91 -17.78 24.02
CA LEU A 117 15.93 -16.75 25.07
C LEU A 117 14.93 -17.04 26.23
N LEU A 118 14.21 -18.16 26.15
CA LEU A 118 13.33 -18.73 27.19
C LEU A 118 13.97 -20.01 27.76
#